data_AF-W1YKC2-F1
#
_entry.id   AF-W1YKC2-F1
#
_cell.length_a   1.000
_cell.length_b   1.000
_cell.length_c   1.000
_cell.angle_alpha   90.00
_cell.angle_beta   90.00
_cell.angle_gamma   90.00
#
_symmetry.space_group_name_H-M   'P 1'
#
loop_
_entity.id
_entity.type
_entity.pdbx_description
1 polymer ?
#
loop_
_entity_poly.entity_id
_entity_poly.type
_entity_poly.pdbx_seq_one_letter_code
_entity_poly.pdbx_strand_id
1 'polypeptide(L)' 'VFPDGSIFGTIGGGRAENEIRLSAVDSLNKKEAHRRIDVLLDDDVAVKEGMVCGGQMDVWIETQNI' A
#
# COMPACT_ATOMS: atom_id res chain seq x y z
N VAL A 1 3.45 9.12 0.79
CA VAL A 1 4.66 8.54 0.14
C VAL A 1 5.35 9.65 -0.62
N PHE A 2 6.65 9.81 -0.45
CA PHE A 2 7.45 10.84 -1.12
C PHE A 2 7.99 10.33 -2.47
N PRO A 3 8.43 11.22 -3.38
CA PRO A 3 8.97 10.82 -4.69
C PRO A 3 10.21 9.91 -4.63
N ASP A 4 11.01 10.00 -3.56
CA ASP A 4 12.14 9.11 -3.30
C ASP A 4 11.70 7.73 -2.74
N GLY A 5 10.39 7.54 -2.57
CA GLY A 5 9.79 6.35 -1.99
C GLY A 5 9.86 6.31 -0.47
N SER A 6 10.38 7.31 0.24
CA SER A 6 10.26 7.33 1.70
C SER A 6 8.78 7.48 2.11
N ILE A 7 8.43 7.00 3.32
CA ILE A 7 7.06 7.05 3.84
C ILE A 7 7.03 7.74 5.19
N PHE A 8 5.90 8.40 5.48
CA PHE A 8 5.59 8.97 6.78
C PHE A 8 4.26 8.39 7.25
N GLY A 9 4.25 7.79 8.45
CA GLY A 9 3.13 7.02 8.98
C GLY A 9 3.14 5.54 8.54
N THR A 10 2.16 4.78 9.03
CA THR A 10 1.93 3.37 8.72
C THR A 10 0.42 3.07 8.70
N ILE A 11 0.00 2.11 7.88
CA ILE A 11 -1.38 1.62 7.75
C ILE A 11 -1.54 0.12 8.03
N GLY A 12 -0.47 -0.55 8.44
CA GLY A 12 -0.52 -2.00 8.73
C GLY A 12 0.80 -2.75 8.55
N GLY A 13 1.85 -2.09 8.01
CA GLY A 13 3.16 -2.70 7.81
C GLY A 13 3.18 -3.87 6.82
N GLY A 14 4.31 -4.59 6.80
CA GLY A 14 4.46 -5.85 6.06
C GLY A 14 4.34 -5.73 4.53
N ARG A 15 3.92 -6.83 3.90
CA ARG A 15 3.76 -6.93 2.44
C ARG A 15 2.72 -5.93 1.92
N ALA A 16 1.59 -5.83 2.61
CA ALA A 16 0.48 -4.95 2.22
C ALA A 16 0.92 -3.48 2.13
N GLU A 17 1.60 -2.98 3.17
CA GLU A 17 2.09 -1.59 3.16
C GLU A 17 3.13 -1.35 2.06
N ASN A 18 4.01 -2.31 1.78
CA ASN A 18 4.98 -2.19 0.70
C ASN A 18 4.30 -2.16 -0.69
N GLU A 19 3.26 -2.95 -0.92
CA GLU A 19 2.47 -2.94 -2.16
C GLU A 19 1.77 -1.59 -2.38
N ILE A 20 1.18 -1.05 -1.31
CA ILE A 20 0.53 0.27 -1.32
C ILE A 20 1.56 1.37 -1.58
N ARG A 21 2.74 1.29 -0.95
CA ARG A 21 3.85 2.22 -1.17
C ARG A 21 4.30 2.22 -2.62
N LEU A 22 4.52 1.05 -3.22
CA LEU A 22 4.93 0.93 -4.62
C LEU A 22 3.86 1.50 -5.56
N SER A 23 2.59 1.21 -5.28
CA SER A 23 1.46 1.78 -6.04
C SER A 23 1.42 3.30 -5.97
N ALA A 24 1.69 3.88 -4.80
CA ALA A 24 1.74 5.33 -4.64
C ALA A 24 2.91 5.98 -5.39
N VAL A 25 4.10 5.39 -5.36
CA VAL A 25 5.26 5.87 -6.15
C VAL A 25 4.95 5.81 -7.65
N ASP A 26 4.32 4.74 -8.11
CA ASP A 26 3.92 4.60 -9.51
C ASP A 26 2.86 5.64 -9.92
N SER A 27 1.85 5.91 -9.08
CA SER A 27 0.87 6.99 -9.33
C SER A 27 1.52 8.36 -9.41
N LEU A 28 2.50 8.67 -8.54
CA LEU A 28 3.28 9.91 -8.60
C LEU A 28 4.04 10.02 -9.93
N ASN A 29 4.75 8.96 -10.34
CA ASN A 29 5.52 8.94 -11.60
C ASN A 29 4.62 9.10 -12.83
N LYS A 30 3.43 8.52 -12.81
CA LYS A 30 2.44 8.60 -13.90
C LYS A 30 1.61 9.89 -13.88
N LYS A 31 1.76 10.72 -12.84
CA LYS A 31 0.95 11.94 -12.64
C LYS A 31 -0.55 11.65 -12.62
N GLU A 32 -0.93 10.52 -12.03
CA GLU A 32 -2.34 10.16 -11.82
C GLU A 32 -2.91 11.02 -10.71
N ALA A 33 -4.10 11.59 -10.88
CA ALA A 33 -4.73 12.35 -9.79
C ALA A 33 -5.06 11.47 -8.58
N HIS A 34 -5.52 10.24 -8.82
CA HIS A 34 -5.84 9.25 -7.80
C HIS A 34 -5.81 7.83 -8.35
N ARG A 35 -5.73 6.85 -7.45
CA ARG A 35 -5.84 5.41 -7.71
C ARG A 35 -6.50 4.72 -6.52
N ARG A 36 -7.44 3.81 -6.78
CA ARG A 36 -7.98 2.89 -5.77
C ARG A 36 -7.36 1.51 -5.98
N ILE A 37 -6.93 0.85 -4.91
CA ILE A 37 -6.41 -0.51 -4.95
C ILE A 37 -7.04 -1.36 -3.85
N ASP A 38 -7.24 -2.63 -4.15
CA ASP A 38 -7.65 -3.65 -3.19
C ASP A 38 -6.44 -4.51 -2.82
N VAL A 39 -6.20 -4.68 -1.52
CA VAL A 39 -5.10 -5.47 -0.99
C VAL A 39 -5.66 -6.57 -0.11
N LEU A 40 -5.44 -7.82 -0.51
CA LEU A 40 -5.79 -8.99 0.29
C LEU A 40 -4.68 -9.24 1.31
N LEU A 41 -5.08 -9.36 2.58
CA LEU A 41 -4.19 -9.66 3.71
C LEU A 41 -4.10 -11.17 3.99
N ASP A 42 -4.95 -11.94 3.32
CA ASP A 42 -5.06 -13.39 3.42
C ASP A 42 -3.97 -14.05 2.55
N ASP A 43 -2.71 -13.94 2.97
CA ASP A 43 -1.60 -14.61 2.31
C ASP A 43 -1.32 -15.95 3.02
N ASP A 44 -1.49 -17.08 2.31
CA ASP A 44 -1.34 -18.46 2.79
C ASP A 44 0.03 -18.71 3.48
N VAL A 45 1.04 -17.90 3.16
CA VAL A 45 2.38 -17.98 3.74
C VAL A 45 2.43 -17.40 5.16
N ALA A 46 1.76 -16.28 5.41
CA ALA A 46 1.75 -15.63 6.72
C ALA A 46 0.83 -16.37 7.71
N VAL A 47 -0.21 -17.05 7.20
CA VAL A 47 -1.15 -17.87 8.01
C VAL A 47 -0.40 -18.99 8.74
N LYS A 48 0.63 -19.56 8.11
CA LYS A 48 1.45 -20.63 8.71
C LYS A 48 2.25 -20.17 9.93
N GLU A 49 2.54 -18.88 10.06
CA GLU A 49 3.30 -18.34 11.19
C GLU A 49 2.41 -17.67 12.25
N GLY A 50 1.08 -17.69 12.08
CA GLY A 50 0.13 -17.13 13.06
C GLY A 50 0.18 -15.61 13.20
N MET A 51 0.78 -14.91 12.23
CA MET A 51 1.01 -13.46 12.23
C MET A 51 0.07 -12.68 11.30
N VAL A 52 -1.10 -13.24 10.97
CA VAL A 52 -2.01 -12.64 9.98
C VAL A 52 -3.13 -11.86 10.64
N CYS A 53 -3.08 -10.55 10.44
CA CYS A 53 -4.25 -9.69 10.43
C CYS A 53 -5.01 -10.02 9.13
N GLY A 54 -5.91 -11.00 9.14
CA GLY A 54 -6.66 -11.38 7.93
C GLY A 54 -7.57 -10.26 7.42
N GLY A 55 -8.17 -10.46 6.25
CA GLY A 55 -9.14 -9.59 5.62
C GLY A 55 -8.66 -8.91 4.34
N GLN A 56 -9.35 -7.83 3.97
CA GLN A 56 -9.06 -7.04 2.77
C GLN A 56 -8.98 -5.56 3.16
N MET A 57 -8.04 -4.85 2.55
CA MET A 57 -7.96 -3.39 2.60
C MET A 57 -8.38 -2.82 1.25
N ASP A 58 -9.20 -1.77 1.32
CA ASP A 58 -9.55 -0.94 0.18
C ASP A 58 -8.89 0.43 0.38
N VAL A 59 -7.96 0.78 -0.51
CA VAL A 59 -7.02 1.87 -0.32
C VAL A 59 -7.17 2.91 -1.41
N TRP A 60 -7.46 4.14 -0.99
CA TRP A 60 -7.51 5.31 -1.87
C TRP A 60 -6.19 6.08 -1.82
N ILE A 61 -5.48 6.11 -2.94
CA ILE A 61 -4.25 6.87 -3.14
C ILE A 61 -4.62 8.14 -3.90
N GLU A 62 -4.38 9.29 -3.29
CA GLU A 62 -4.51 10.61 -3.93
C GLU A 62 -3.12 11.23 -4.04
N THR A 63 -2.75 11.72 -5.23
CA THR A 63 -1.49 12.45 -5.38
C THR A 63 -1.70 13.92 -5.06
N GLN A 64 -0.87 14.45 -4.16
CA GLN A 64 -0.82 15.88 -3.91
C GLN A 64 0.23 16.48 -4.86
N ASN A 65 -0.22 17.30 -5.81
CA ASN A 65 0.68 18.08 -6.66
C ASN A 65 1.27 19.20 -5.80
N ILE A 66 2.50 19.02 -5.31
CA ILE A 66 3.32 20.07 -4.70
C ILE A 66 4.26 20.63 -5.77
#